data_AF-A0A544TH13-F1
#
_entry.id   AF-A0A544TH13-F1
#
_cell.length_a   1.000
_cell.length_b   1.000
_cell.length_c   1.000
_cell.angle_alpha   90.00
_cell.angle_beta   90.00
_cell.angle_gamma   90.00
#
_symmetry.space_group_name_H-M   'P 1'
#
loop_
_entity.id
_entity.type
_entity.pdbx_description
1 polymer ?
#
loop_
_entity_poly.entity_id
_entity_poly.type
_entity_poly.pdbx_seq_one_letter_code
_entity_poly.pdbx_strand_id
1 'polypeptide(L)' 'MVNVKTPINTDEVKERAARNLSRFSAKQKSKNVKNITGDIVKPIQLSKSEPLVRRMTNFQKSN' A
#
# COMPACT_ATOMS: atom_id res chain seq x y z
N MET A 1 7.45 34.02 -26.12
CA MET A 1 7.37 32.64 -26.63
C MET A 1 5.99 32.09 -26.28
N VAL A 2 5.17 31.77 -27.28
CA VAL A 2 3.85 31.16 -27.06
C VAL A 2 4.09 29.71 -26.63
N ASN A 3 3.63 29.33 -25.44
CA ASN A 3 3.79 27.97 -24.92
C ASN A 3 2.78 27.05 -25.62
N VAL A 4 3.16 26.49 -26.76
CA VAL A 4 2.31 25.60 -27.54
C VAL A 4 2.15 24.30 -26.76
N LYS A 5 0.95 24.08 -26.19
CA LYS A 5 0.61 22.84 -25.49
C LYS A 5 0.58 21.71 -26.52
N THR A 6 1.59 20.84 -26.48
CA THR A 6 1.61 19.64 -27.32
C THR A 6 0.43 18.75 -26.98
N PRO A 7 -0.36 18.30 -27.97
CA PRO A 7 -1.48 17.41 -27.72
C PRO A 7 -0.97 16.08 -27.14
N ILE A 8 -1.68 15.55 -26.15
CA ILE A 8 -1.34 14.28 -25.52
C ILE A 8 -1.80 13.16 -26.44
N ASN A 9 -0.88 12.31 -26.87
CA ASN A 9 -1.21 11.09 -27.59
C ASN A 9 -1.83 10.07 -26.63
N THR A 10 -3.10 9.75 -26.83
CA THR A 10 -3.86 8.87 -25.92
C THR A 10 -3.34 7.44 -25.92
N ASP A 11 -2.75 6.98 -27.02
CA ASP A 11 -2.29 5.60 -27.15
C ASP A 11 -0.98 5.38 -26.38
N GLU A 12 -0.08 6.36 -26.40
CA GLU A 12 1.13 6.36 -25.57
C GLU A 12 0.82 6.36 -24.06
N VAL A 13 -0.24 7.08 -23.66
CA VAL A 13 -0.68 7.11 -22.25
C VAL A 13 -1.20 5.74 -21.83
N LYS A 14 -2.00 5.07 -22.68
CA LYS A 14 -2.52 3.72 -22.42
C LYS A 14 -1.38 2.71 -22.30
N GLU A 15 -0.42 2.74 -23.23
CA GLU A 15 0.72 1.83 -23.21
C GLU A 15 1.58 2.02 -21.95
N ARG A 16 1.86 3.28 -21.58
CA ARG A 16 2.61 3.62 -20.37
C ARG A 16 1.88 3.17 -19.10
N ALA A 17 0.57 3.36 -19.04
CA ALA A 17 -0.24 2.92 -17.90
C ALA A 17 -0.24 1.39 -17.76
N ALA A 18 -0.43 0.65 -18.86
CA ALA A 18 -0.39 -0.81 -18.86
C ALA A 18 0.97 -1.36 -18.40
N ARG A 19 2.07 -0.78 -18.88
CA ARG A 19 3.44 -1.15 -18.48
C ARG A 19 3.70 -0.91 -17.00
N ASN A 20 3.16 0.18 -16.44
CA ASN A 20 3.31 0.49 -15.02
C ASN A 20 2.47 -0.43 -14.14
N LEU A 21 1.25 -0.78 -14.56
CA LEU A 21 0.37 -1.69 -13.81
C LEU A 21 0.91 -3.13 -13.80
N SER A 22 1.46 -3.64 -14.91
CA SER A 22 2.00 -5.00 -14.96
C SER A 22 3.18 -5.21 -14.00
N ARG A 23 3.99 -4.17 -13.76
CA ARG A 23 5.11 -4.18 -12.80
C ARG A 23 4.66 -4.42 -11.35
N PHE A 24 3.42 -4.09 -10.99
CA PHE A 24 2.89 -4.29 -9.64
C PHE A 24 2.09 -5.59 -9.50
N SER A 25 1.51 -6.12 -10.58
CA SER A 25 0.78 -7.39 -10.56
C SER A 25 1.70 -8.61 -10.33
N ALA A 26 2.92 -8.58 -10.84
CA ALA A 26 3.86 -9.71 -10.72
C ALA A 26 4.44 -9.92 -9.30
N LYS A 27 4.29 -8.95 -8.37
CA LYS A 27 4.90 -9.01 -7.03
C LYS A 27 4.01 -9.63 -5.93
N GLN A 28 2.83 -10.16 -6.25
CA GLN A 28 1.95 -10.79 -5.24
C GLN A 28 2.12 -12.31 -5.07
N LYS A 29 3.12 -12.95 -5.71
CA LYS A 29 3.40 -14.38 -5.50
C LYS A 29 4.52 -14.59 -4.47
N SER A 30 4.20 -14.42 -3.20
CA SER A 30 4.79 -15.20 -2.09
C SER A 30 4.32 -14.61 -0.76
N LYS A 31 3.20 -15.11 -0.24
CA LYS A 31 3.14 -15.46 1.18
C LYS A 31 2.42 -16.78 1.25
N ASN A 32 3.19 -17.84 1.53
CA ASN A 32 2.66 -19.10 2.01
C ASN A 32 1.63 -18.80 3.11
N VAL A 33 0.35 -18.88 2.78
CA VAL A 33 -0.74 -18.84 3.75
C VAL A 33 -0.72 -20.20 4.44
N LYS A 34 0.22 -20.38 5.38
CA LYS A 34 0.10 -21.43 6.38
C LYS A 34 -1.14 -21.08 7.19
N ASN A 35 -2.17 -21.92 7.08
CA ASN A 35 -3.43 -21.84 7.80
C ASN A 35 -3.20 -21.39 9.24
N ILE A 36 -3.54 -20.12 9.52
CA ILE A 36 -3.43 -19.54 10.86
C ILE A 36 -4.67 -20.03 11.63
N THR A 37 -4.55 -21.19 12.26
CA THR A 37 -5.60 -21.72 13.15
C THR A 37 -5.50 -21.03 14.51
N GLY A 38 -6.66 -20.67 15.07
CA GLY A 38 -6.83 -19.72 16.18
C GLY A 38 -6.22 -20.09 17.54
N ASP A 39 -5.68 -21.29 17.74
CA ASP A 39 -5.13 -21.73 19.04
C ASP A 39 -3.65 -21.36 19.26
N ILE A 40 -2.90 -21.01 18.20
CA ILE A 40 -1.45 -20.70 18.31
C ILE A 40 -1.19 -19.20 18.52
N VAL A 41 -2.17 -18.34 18.25
CA VAL A 41 -2.00 -16.88 18.31
C VAL A 41 -2.23 -16.39 19.72
N LYS A 42 -1.15 -16.23 20.50
CA LYS A 42 -1.21 -15.50 21.76
C LYS A 42 -1.69 -14.06 21.48
N PRO A 43 -2.64 -13.51 22.25
CA PRO A 43 -3.03 -12.13 22.10
C PRO A 43 -1.80 -11.24 22.27
N ILE A 44 -1.47 -10.46 21.26
CA ILE A 44 -0.39 -9.49 21.32
C ILE A 44 -0.91 -8.35 22.22
N GLN A 45 -0.32 -8.19 23.40
CA GLN A 45 -0.57 -7.03 24.23
C GLN A 45 0.10 -5.82 23.56
N LEU A 46 -0.69 -5.03 22.84
CA LEU A 46 -0.23 -3.84 22.16
C LEU A 46 -0.28 -2.64 23.12
N SER A 47 0.83 -1.91 23.22
CA SER A 47 0.85 -0.67 24.00
C SER A 47 0.33 0.51 23.17
N LYS A 48 -0.37 1.46 23.82
CA LYS A 48 -0.75 2.74 23.20
C LYS A 48 0.46 3.60 22.78
N SER A 49 1.65 3.28 23.30
CA SER A 49 2.91 3.92 22.90
C SER A 49 3.46 3.39 21.56
N GLU A 50 2.94 2.28 21.04
CA GLU A 50 3.44 1.72 19.78
C GLU A 50 3.08 2.62 18.58
N PRO A 51 4.02 2.86 17.65
CA PRO A 51 3.77 3.76 16.52
C PRO A 51 2.60 3.36 15.63
N LEU A 52 2.39 2.05 15.44
CA LEU A 52 1.29 1.56 14.62
C LEU A 52 -0.06 1.77 15.32
N VAL A 53 -0.16 1.40 16.59
CA VAL A 53 -1.35 1.62 17.42
C VAL A 53 -1.70 3.09 17.45
N ARG A 54 -0.72 3.96 17.67
CA ARG A 54 -0.91 5.42 17.71
C ARG A 54 -1.44 5.98 16.39
N ARG A 55 -0.93 5.50 15.25
CA ARG A 55 -1.42 5.91 13.91
C ARG A 55 -2.84 5.42 13.66
N MET A 56 -3.18 4.21 14.08
CA MET A 56 -4.53 3.65 13.88
C MET A 56 -5.58 4.28 14.79
N THR A 57 -5.20 4.56 16.04
CA THR A 57 -6.12 5.03 17.08
C THR A 57 -6.14 6.55 17.23
N ASN A 58 -5.32 7.27 16.45
CA ASN A 58 -5.06 8.71 16.60
C ASN A 58 -4.75 9.10 18.05
N PHE A 59 -4.06 8.21 18.78
CA PHE A 59 -3.81 8.40 20.20
C PHE A 59 -2.92 9.63 20.42
N GLN A 60 -3.50 10.65 21.04
CA GLN A 60 -2.79 11.82 21.52
C GLN A 60 -2.64 11.66 23.03
N LYS A 61 -1.39 11.63 23.50
CA LYS A 61 -1.11 11.65 24.93
C LYS A 61 -1.50 13.05 25.43
N SER A 62 -2.57 13.15 26.22
CA SER A 62 -2.81 14.34 27.02
C SER A 62 -1.78 14.37 28.14
N ASN A 63 -1.07 15.49 28.28
CA ASN A 63 -0.24 15.77 29.45
C ASN A 63 -1.10 16.29 30.60
#